data_AF-A0A7J7G7R5-F1
#
_entry.id   AF-A0A7J7G7R5-F1
#
_cell.length_a   1.000
_cell.length_b   1.000
_cell.length_c   1.000
_cell.angle_alpha   90.00
_cell.angle_beta   90.00
_cell.angle_gamma   90.00
#
_symmetry.space_group_name_H-M   'P 1'
#
loop_
_entity.id
_entity.type
_entity.pdbx_description
1 polymer ?
#
loop_
_entity_poly.entity_id
_entity_poly.type
_entity_poly.pdbx_seq_one_letter_code
_entity_poly.pdbx_strand_id
1 'polypeptide(L)'
;MQVKRMREDYGKLDKVEMSIWECCELLNDVVDDSDPDLDEPQIEHLLQTAEAIRKDYPDEDWLHLTGLIHDLGKVLLHPSFGGLPQWAVVGDTFPLGCAFDESIVHHKYFEYNSDSKNSTYCTKNGIYSEGCGLDNVMISWGHDNYMYLVAKENGTTLPPAALFIIRYHSFYPLHKSGAYKHLMNEDDVENLKWLKIFNKYDLYSKSKVRIDVEKVKPYYLTLIEKVSTTLVRKLGSTVQRFEWSHANAGLEIVVIRELHQRASQFFFAKRIGAPYDMYEVRHKLESNYGGNFSRIEHRTIQNSPFCFFANLTTYAHLQVIYRSATLMDLKRDDQTSAFAYIQIMLRARLHPKTTA
;
A
#
# COMPACT_ATOMS: atom_id res chain seq x y z
N MET A 1 -10.22 10.72 -6.85
CA MET A 1 -9.92 10.03 -8.14
C MET A 1 -8.93 8.87 -8.01
N GLN A 2 -7.98 8.87 -7.08
CA GLN A 2 -6.96 7.81 -7.01
C GLN A 2 -7.49 6.47 -6.49
N VAL A 3 -8.27 6.44 -5.40
CA VAL A 3 -8.79 5.16 -4.85
C VAL A 3 -9.66 4.40 -5.85
N LYS A 4 -10.47 5.10 -6.66
CA LYS A 4 -11.26 4.45 -7.73
C LYS A 4 -10.35 3.72 -8.72
N ARG A 5 -9.28 4.37 -9.19
CA ARG A 5 -8.28 3.75 -10.08
C ARG A 5 -7.57 2.57 -9.42
N MET A 6 -7.18 2.69 -8.14
CA MET A 6 -6.57 1.57 -7.41
C MET A 6 -7.52 0.38 -7.34
N ARG A 7 -8.81 0.59 -7.02
CA ARG A 7 -9.81 -0.48 -7.01
C ARG A 7 -10.01 -1.10 -8.40
N GLU A 8 -10.05 -0.30 -9.44
CA GLU A 8 -10.17 -0.76 -10.83
C GLU A 8 -8.96 -1.58 -11.28
N ASP A 9 -7.75 -1.14 -10.94
CA ASP A 9 -6.51 -1.80 -11.38
C ASP A 9 -6.19 -3.06 -10.58
N TYR A 10 -6.38 -3.04 -9.27
CA TYR A 10 -6.13 -4.19 -8.41
C TYR A 10 -7.32 -5.14 -8.33
N GLY A 11 -8.53 -4.68 -8.64
CA GLY A 11 -9.70 -5.56 -8.77
C GLY A 11 -9.63 -6.55 -9.93
N LYS A 12 -8.68 -6.37 -10.87
CA LYS A 12 -8.40 -7.33 -11.95
C LYS A 12 -7.73 -8.62 -11.45
N LEU A 13 -7.08 -8.56 -10.28
CA LEU A 13 -6.37 -9.69 -9.65
C LEU A 13 -5.40 -10.42 -10.60
N ASP A 14 -4.68 -9.65 -11.42
CA ASP A 14 -3.83 -10.15 -12.52
C ASP A 14 -2.32 -10.02 -12.23
N LYS A 15 -1.94 -9.85 -10.96
CA LYS A 15 -0.54 -9.58 -10.56
C LYS A 15 0.29 -10.86 -10.44
N VAL A 16 -0.12 -11.77 -9.57
CA VAL A 16 0.60 -13.01 -9.26
C VAL A 16 -0.41 -14.10 -8.91
N GLU A 17 -0.10 -15.36 -9.23
CA GLU A 17 -0.84 -16.55 -8.78
C GLU A 17 -0.10 -17.27 -7.66
N MET A 18 -0.74 -17.43 -6.49
CA MET A 18 -0.17 -18.14 -5.33
C MET A 18 -1.26 -18.62 -4.36
N SER A 19 -0.91 -19.60 -3.51
CA SER A 19 -1.71 -20.06 -2.39
C SER A 19 -1.67 -19.09 -1.20
N ILE A 20 -2.60 -19.26 -0.25
CA ILE A 20 -2.64 -18.48 0.99
C ILE A 20 -1.33 -18.62 1.76
N TRP A 21 -0.80 -19.85 1.84
CA TRP A 21 0.40 -20.11 2.62
C TRP A 21 1.66 -19.55 1.96
N GLU A 22 1.78 -19.64 0.63
CA GLU A 22 2.87 -18.97 -0.12
C GLU A 22 2.82 -17.45 0.07
N CYS A 23 1.61 -16.86 0.17
CA CYS A 23 1.44 -15.45 0.48
C CYS A 23 1.94 -15.11 1.90
N CYS A 24 1.62 -15.95 2.90
CA CYS A 24 2.17 -15.81 4.25
C CYS A 24 3.72 -15.85 4.23
N GLU A 25 4.30 -16.78 3.49
CA GLU A 25 5.76 -16.93 3.38
C GLU A 25 6.41 -15.74 2.63
N LEU A 26 5.74 -15.18 1.62
CA LEU A 26 6.21 -14.00 0.88
C LEU A 26 6.32 -12.76 1.76
N LEU A 27 5.43 -12.61 2.74
CA LEU A 27 5.42 -11.44 3.64
C LEU A 27 6.51 -11.47 4.71
N ASN A 28 7.33 -12.53 4.79
CA ASN A 28 8.48 -12.58 5.69
C ASN A 28 9.48 -11.44 5.46
N ASP A 29 9.57 -10.94 4.21
CA ASP A 29 10.50 -9.88 3.83
C ASP A 29 9.89 -8.47 3.94
N VAL A 30 8.67 -8.36 4.46
CA VAL A 30 7.91 -7.10 4.57
C VAL A 30 7.88 -6.64 6.04
N VAL A 31 8.31 -5.40 6.26
CA VAL A 31 8.21 -4.70 7.56
C VAL A 31 7.14 -3.62 7.44
N ASP A 32 6.20 -3.56 8.37
CA ASP A 32 5.15 -2.53 8.42
C ASP A 32 5.66 -1.30 9.19
N ASP A 33 5.93 -0.20 8.48
CA ASP A 33 6.47 1.03 9.10
C ASP A 33 5.41 1.83 9.87
N SER A 34 4.13 1.46 9.74
CA SER A 34 3.01 2.13 10.43
C SER A 34 2.74 1.56 11.81
N ASP A 35 3.18 0.33 12.07
CA ASP A 35 2.96 -0.38 13.31
C ASP A 35 4.10 -0.11 14.31
N PRO A 36 3.86 0.66 15.40
CA PRO A 36 4.90 0.93 16.37
C PRO A 36 5.30 -0.29 17.21
N ASP A 37 4.49 -1.36 17.17
CA ASP A 37 4.62 -2.53 18.04
C ASP A 37 5.19 -3.77 17.32
N LEU A 38 5.37 -3.72 15.99
CA LEU A 38 5.83 -4.84 15.18
C LEU A 38 7.30 -4.67 14.75
N ASP A 39 8.19 -5.46 15.36
CA ASP A 39 9.61 -5.57 14.95
C ASP A 39 9.91 -6.94 14.29
N GLU A 40 8.93 -7.86 14.20
CA GLU A 40 9.08 -9.25 13.74
C GLU A 40 8.55 -9.44 12.30
N PRO A 41 8.91 -10.53 11.60
CA PRO A 41 8.37 -10.85 10.28
C PRO A 41 6.84 -10.93 10.29
N GLN A 42 6.20 -10.45 9.23
CA GLN A 42 4.74 -10.36 9.15
C GLN A 42 4.05 -11.72 9.37
N ILE A 43 4.65 -12.86 8.99
CA ILE A 43 4.04 -14.19 9.24
C ILE A 43 3.85 -14.49 10.74
N GLU A 44 4.76 -14.01 11.59
CA GLU A 44 4.66 -14.21 13.04
C GLU A 44 3.44 -13.47 13.57
N HIS A 45 3.19 -12.23 13.11
CA HIS A 45 1.99 -11.48 13.46
C HIS A 45 0.70 -12.21 13.05
N LEU A 46 0.66 -12.74 11.83
CA LEU A 46 -0.50 -13.51 11.34
C LEU A 46 -0.77 -14.73 12.23
N LEU A 47 0.28 -15.49 12.56
CA LEU A 47 0.16 -16.70 13.37
C LEU A 47 -0.11 -16.40 14.85
N GLN A 48 0.46 -15.33 15.41
CA GLN A 48 0.18 -14.88 16.77
C GLN A 48 -1.29 -14.49 16.93
N THR A 49 -1.81 -13.73 15.97
CA THR A 49 -3.23 -13.35 15.93
C THR A 49 -4.10 -14.59 15.82
N ALA A 50 -3.83 -15.48 14.87
CA ALA A 50 -4.62 -16.68 14.64
C ALA A 50 -4.58 -17.67 15.81
N GLU A 51 -3.41 -17.93 16.40
CA GLU A 51 -3.28 -18.85 17.55
C GLU A 51 -3.89 -18.28 18.84
N ALA A 52 -3.80 -16.96 19.04
CA ALA A 52 -4.44 -16.32 20.20
C ALA A 52 -5.97 -16.40 20.10
N ILE A 53 -6.54 -16.17 18.91
CA ILE A 53 -7.97 -16.40 18.66
C ILE A 53 -8.30 -17.88 18.89
N ARG A 54 -7.53 -18.80 18.31
CA ARG A 54 -7.76 -20.25 18.41
C ARG A 54 -7.79 -20.78 19.83
N LYS A 55 -7.00 -20.17 20.71
CA LYS A 55 -6.98 -20.51 22.13
C LYS A 55 -8.29 -20.13 22.85
N ASP A 56 -8.85 -18.97 22.53
CA ASP A 56 -10.01 -18.42 23.24
C ASP A 56 -11.34 -18.79 22.58
N TYR A 57 -11.34 -19.06 21.27
CA TYR A 57 -12.51 -19.39 20.45
C TYR A 57 -12.33 -20.70 19.68
N PRO A 58 -12.05 -21.84 20.34
CA PRO A 58 -11.58 -23.07 19.68
C PRO A 58 -12.53 -23.66 18.62
N ASP A 59 -13.83 -23.33 18.70
CA ASP A 59 -14.87 -23.81 17.78
C ASP A 59 -15.13 -22.86 16.59
N GLU A 60 -14.48 -21.69 16.52
CA GLU A 60 -14.68 -20.67 15.48
C GLU A 60 -13.56 -20.71 14.43
N ASP A 61 -13.46 -21.83 13.71
CA ASP A 61 -12.37 -22.08 12.77
C ASP A 61 -12.23 -21.02 11.66
N TRP A 62 -13.34 -20.44 11.20
CA TRP A 62 -13.36 -19.32 10.26
C TRP A 62 -12.67 -18.07 10.83
N LEU A 63 -12.74 -17.84 12.14
CA LEU A 63 -12.14 -16.69 12.80
C LEU A 63 -10.63 -16.89 12.96
N HIS A 64 -10.17 -18.14 13.17
CA HIS A 64 -8.74 -18.46 13.17
C HIS A 64 -8.13 -18.16 11.81
N LEU A 65 -8.82 -18.60 10.75
CA LEU A 65 -8.37 -18.34 9.39
C LEU A 65 -8.43 -16.85 9.05
N THR A 66 -9.44 -16.13 9.54
CA THR A 66 -9.52 -14.66 9.41
C THR A 66 -8.30 -14.01 10.07
N GLY A 67 -7.88 -14.48 11.25
CA GLY A 67 -6.62 -14.13 11.91
C GLY A 67 -5.40 -14.35 11.04
N LEU A 68 -5.31 -15.50 10.36
CA LEU A 68 -4.17 -15.79 9.49
C LEU A 68 -4.12 -14.87 8.26
N ILE A 69 -5.28 -14.48 7.70
CA ILE A 69 -5.31 -13.84 6.37
C ILE A 69 -5.54 -12.33 6.36
N HIS A 70 -5.94 -11.72 7.48
CA HIS A 70 -6.37 -10.31 7.53
C HIS A 70 -5.38 -9.34 6.88
N ASP A 71 -4.09 -9.57 7.12
CA ASP A 71 -3.01 -8.68 6.72
C ASP A 71 -2.33 -9.10 5.40
N LEU A 72 -2.81 -10.16 4.74
CA LEU A 72 -2.20 -10.64 3.49
C LEU A 72 -2.28 -9.62 2.35
N GLY A 73 -3.16 -8.62 2.47
CA GLY A 73 -3.20 -7.51 1.52
C GLY A 73 -1.92 -6.65 1.51
N LYS A 74 -1.04 -6.80 2.50
CA LYS A 74 0.28 -6.14 2.55
C LYS A 74 1.22 -6.57 1.42
N VAL A 75 0.88 -7.64 0.67
CA VAL A 75 1.66 -8.03 -0.53
C VAL A 75 1.77 -6.92 -1.56
N LEU A 76 0.89 -5.92 -1.54
CA LEU A 76 0.99 -4.71 -2.36
C LEU A 76 2.34 -3.97 -2.22
N LEU A 77 3.07 -4.15 -1.12
CA LEU A 77 4.42 -3.63 -0.91
C LEU A 77 5.48 -4.37 -1.73
N HIS A 78 5.21 -5.62 -2.10
CA HIS A 78 6.12 -6.44 -2.86
C HIS A 78 6.17 -5.98 -4.33
N PRO A 79 7.36 -5.91 -4.98
CA PRO A 79 7.49 -5.46 -6.36
C PRO A 79 6.60 -6.21 -7.36
N SER A 80 6.40 -7.53 -7.18
CA SER A 80 5.52 -8.33 -8.05
C SER A 80 4.05 -7.92 -8.00
N PHE A 81 3.63 -7.22 -6.94
CA PHE A 81 2.28 -6.66 -6.80
C PHE A 81 2.25 -5.15 -7.05
N GLY A 82 3.34 -4.56 -7.54
CA GLY A 82 3.41 -3.14 -7.89
C GLY A 82 4.31 -2.30 -6.99
N GLY A 83 4.80 -2.85 -5.87
CA GLY A 83 5.74 -2.15 -4.98
C GLY A 83 5.19 -0.81 -4.50
N LEU A 84 3.92 -0.80 -4.08
CA LEU A 84 3.25 0.42 -3.64
C LEU A 84 3.97 1.01 -2.43
N PRO A 85 3.97 2.34 -2.28
CA PRO A 85 4.50 2.93 -1.07
C PRO A 85 3.65 2.50 0.13
N GLN A 86 4.30 2.26 1.28
CA GLN A 86 3.68 1.91 2.57
C GLN A 86 2.38 2.70 2.85
N TRP A 87 2.35 4.00 2.58
CA TRP A 87 1.15 4.81 2.83
C TRP A 87 -0.11 4.46 2.01
N ALA A 88 0.07 3.77 0.89
CA ALA A 88 -1.01 3.28 0.04
C ALA A 88 -1.38 1.82 0.37
N VAL A 89 -0.79 1.23 1.41
CA VAL A 89 -1.00 -0.17 1.79
C VAL A 89 -1.37 -0.29 3.27
N VAL A 90 -0.57 0.25 4.18
CA VAL A 90 -0.70 0.05 5.63
C VAL A 90 -1.29 1.25 6.36
N GLY A 91 -1.62 1.06 7.63
CA GLY A 91 -2.12 2.07 8.56
C GLY A 91 -3.63 2.25 8.56
N ASP A 92 -4.12 3.03 9.55
CA ASP A 92 -5.53 3.28 9.78
C ASP A 92 -6.27 3.77 8.52
N THR A 93 -7.46 3.22 8.31
CA THR A 93 -8.34 3.58 7.19
C THR A 93 -9.42 4.56 7.61
N PHE A 94 -9.92 5.32 6.65
CA PHE A 94 -10.96 6.33 6.87
C PHE A 94 -11.85 6.51 5.63
N PRO A 95 -13.11 6.98 5.80
CA PRO A 95 -13.99 7.29 4.69
C PRO A 95 -13.49 8.48 3.88
N LEU A 96 -13.63 8.38 2.56
CA LEU A 96 -13.40 9.46 1.61
C LEU A 96 -14.74 10.05 1.17
N GLY A 97 -14.76 11.30 0.72
CA GLY A 97 -15.98 11.92 0.20
C GLY A 97 -16.99 12.39 1.25
N CYS A 98 -16.62 12.36 2.54
CA CYS A 98 -17.29 13.03 3.64
C CYS A 98 -16.25 13.62 4.61
N ALA A 99 -16.69 14.35 5.63
CA ALA A 99 -15.80 15.06 6.53
C ALA A 99 -14.85 14.09 7.27
N PHE A 100 -13.58 14.49 7.37
CA PHE A 100 -12.58 13.77 8.17
C PHE A 100 -12.81 14.06 9.66
N ASP A 101 -13.12 13.01 10.41
CA ASP A 101 -13.38 13.06 11.85
C ASP A 101 -12.08 13.23 12.64
N GLU A 102 -12.11 14.02 13.71
CA GLU A 102 -10.93 14.34 14.53
C GLU A 102 -10.30 13.11 15.19
N SER A 103 -11.03 12.00 15.28
CA SER A 103 -10.52 10.72 15.78
C SER A 103 -9.54 10.01 14.84
N ILE A 104 -9.41 10.45 13.59
CA ILE A 104 -8.40 9.90 12.67
C ILE A 104 -7.00 10.29 13.16
N VAL A 105 -6.12 9.30 13.25
CA VAL A 105 -4.74 9.49 13.70
C VAL A 105 -4.04 10.55 12.83
N HIS A 106 -3.42 11.52 13.50
CA HIS A 106 -2.81 12.71 12.87
C HIS A 106 -3.76 13.59 12.03
N HIS A 107 -5.02 13.71 12.46
CA HIS A 107 -6.07 14.53 11.83
C HIS A 107 -5.62 15.90 11.31
N LYS A 108 -4.75 16.60 12.06
CA LYS A 108 -4.20 17.92 11.69
C LYS A 108 -3.68 18.02 10.26
N TYR A 109 -3.13 16.93 9.69
CA TYR A 109 -2.58 16.97 8.34
C TYR A 109 -3.64 16.94 7.23
N PHE A 110 -4.90 16.61 7.55
CA PHE A 110 -5.99 16.65 6.56
C PHE A 110 -6.26 18.07 6.05
N GLU A 111 -5.79 19.13 6.72
CA GLU A 111 -5.86 20.50 6.18
C GLU A 111 -5.20 20.65 4.79
N TYR A 112 -4.23 19.79 4.50
CA TYR A 112 -3.51 19.78 3.23
C TYR A 112 -4.15 18.85 2.18
N ASN A 113 -5.14 18.05 2.57
CA ASN A 113 -5.90 17.22 1.64
C ASN A 113 -6.84 18.11 0.82
N SER A 114 -6.82 17.98 -0.51
CA SER A 114 -7.69 18.76 -1.40
C SER A 114 -9.17 18.53 -1.13
N ASP A 115 -9.55 17.33 -0.67
CA ASP A 115 -10.93 16.99 -0.35
C ASP A 115 -11.46 17.79 0.85
N SER A 116 -10.58 18.21 1.78
CA SER A 116 -10.93 19.07 2.92
C SER A 116 -11.27 20.51 2.52
N LYS A 117 -11.04 20.89 1.26
CA LYS A 117 -11.44 22.18 0.68
C LYS A 117 -12.64 22.06 -0.23
N ASN A 118 -13.16 20.83 -0.44
CA ASN A 118 -14.31 20.58 -1.27
C ASN A 118 -15.59 20.72 -0.43
N SER A 119 -16.39 21.73 -0.73
CA SER A 119 -17.64 22.02 -0.01
C SER A 119 -18.61 20.83 0.04
N THR A 120 -18.60 19.96 -0.97
CA THR A 120 -19.43 18.75 -1.01
C THR A 120 -18.97 17.71 0.01
N TYR A 121 -17.67 17.56 0.22
CA TYR A 121 -17.10 16.54 1.10
C TYR A 121 -16.96 17.01 2.55
N CYS A 122 -16.96 18.32 2.80
CA CYS A 122 -16.77 18.87 4.15
C CYS A 122 -17.98 18.73 5.08
N THR A 123 -19.07 18.08 4.64
CA THR A 123 -20.24 17.82 5.48
C THR A 123 -20.15 16.45 6.13
N LYS A 124 -20.89 16.25 7.23
CA LYS A 124 -20.92 14.99 8.01
C LYS A 124 -21.14 13.75 7.13
N ASN A 125 -22.05 13.84 6.15
CA ASN A 125 -22.38 12.73 5.26
C ASN A 125 -21.70 12.86 3.89
N GLY A 126 -21.28 14.07 3.51
CA GLY A 126 -20.64 14.32 2.22
C GLY A 126 -21.50 13.86 1.05
N ILE A 127 -20.97 12.93 0.26
CA ILE A 127 -21.68 12.30 -0.87
C ILE A 127 -22.58 11.12 -0.50
N TYR A 128 -22.62 10.72 0.78
CA TYR A 128 -23.35 9.53 1.23
C TYR A 128 -24.72 9.89 1.79
N SER A 129 -25.66 8.96 1.67
CA SER A 129 -26.89 9.00 2.47
C SER A 129 -26.63 8.43 3.87
N GLU A 130 -27.40 8.89 4.85
CA GLU A 130 -27.37 8.29 6.19
C GLU A 130 -27.82 6.83 6.14
N GLY A 131 -27.13 5.96 6.89
CA GLY A 131 -27.41 4.52 6.94
C GLY A 131 -27.20 3.78 5.61
N CYS A 132 -26.38 4.31 4.69
CA CYS A 132 -26.15 3.69 3.39
C CYS A 132 -25.48 2.31 3.46
N GLY A 133 -24.88 1.97 4.58
CA GLY A 133 -24.05 0.78 4.75
C GLY A 133 -22.61 1.04 4.33
N LEU A 134 -21.65 0.53 5.10
CA LEU A 134 -20.22 0.74 4.87
C LEU A 134 -19.76 0.18 3.51
N ASP A 135 -20.48 -0.81 2.98
CA ASP A 135 -20.23 -1.33 1.64
C ASP A 135 -20.37 -0.29 0.52
N ASN A 136 -21.22 0.71 0.74
CA ASN A 136 -21.42 1.85 -0.16
C ASN A 136 -20.51 3.04 0.15
N VAL A 137 -19.69 2.95 1.19
CA VAL A 137 -18.74 3.99 1.59
C VAL A 137 -17.38 3.71 0.94
N MET A 138 -16.83 4.71 0.27
CA MET A 138 -15.46 4.63 -0.24
C MET A 138 -14.48 4.82 0.92
N ILE A 139 -13.91 3.73 1.41
CA ILE A 139 -12.81 3.75 2.37
C ILE A 139 -11.49 4.01 1.63
N SER A 140 -10.54 4.66 2.29
CA SER A 140 -9.18 4.84 1.80
C SER A 140 -8.53 3.51 1.38
N TRP A 141 -7.79 3.50 0.28
CA TRP A 141 -7.16 2.29 -0.25
C TRP A 141 -6.03 1.78 0.65
N GLY A 142 -5.96 0.45 0.80
CA GLY A 142 -4.96 -0.25 1.61
C GLY A 142 -5.13 -1.77 1.54
N HIS A 143 -4.39 -2.48 2.40
CA HIS A 143 -4.40 -3.93 2.52
C HIS A 143 -5.78 -4.50 2.84
N ASP A 144 -6.58 -3.87 3.72
CA ASP A 144 -7.95 -4.30 4.05
C ASP A 144 -8.81 -4.47 2.79
N ASN A 145 -8.86 -3.42 1.98
CA ASN A 145 -9.74 -3.37 0.83
C ASN A 145 -9.24 -4.28 -0.29
N TYR A 146 -7.92 -4.39 -0.47
CA TYR A 146 -7.35 -5.33 -1.43
C TYR A 146 -7.62 -6.78 -1.02
N MET A 147 -7.39 -7.13 0.24
CA MET A 147 -7.62 -8.49 0.73
C MET A 147 -9.11 -8.87 0.69
N TYR A 148 -10.01 -7.92 0.98
CA TYR A 148 -11.45 -8.12 0.78
C TYR A 148 -11.81 -8.40 -0.69
N LEU A 149 -11.23 -7.64 -1.64
CA LEU A 149 -11.44 -7.90 -3.08
C LEU A 149 -10.92 -9.28 -3.48
N VAL A 150 -9.72 -9.63 -3.03
CA VAL A 150 -9.09 -10.94 -3.24
C VAL A 150 -10.00 -12.07 -2.74
N ALA A 151 -10.52 -11.97 -1.51
CA ALA A 151 -11.40 -12.97 -0.92
C ALA A 151 -12.73 -13.10 -1.69
N LYS A 152 -13.34 -11.96 -2.05
CA LYS A 152 -14.62 -11.89 -2.75
C LYS A 152 -14.55 -12.47 -4.16
N GLU A 153 -13.60 -12.02 -4.97
CA GLU A 153 -13.49 -12.41 -6.38
C GLU A 153 -12.99 -13.85 -6.56
N ASN A 154 -12.25 -14.39 -5.58
CA ASN A 154 -11.90 -15.82 -5.56
C ASN A 154 -13.02 -16.73 -4.99
N GLY A 155 -14.21 -16.18 -4.70
CA GLY A 155 -15.38 -16.97 -4.30
C GLY A 155 -15.22 -17.68 -2.96
N THR A 156 -14.61 -17.01 -1.96
CA THR A 156 -14.44 -17.59 -0.62
C THR A 156 -15.77 -18.03 0.00
N THR A 157 -15.71 -19.07 0.84
CA THR A 157 -16.84 -19.55 1.65
C THR A 157 -16.85 -18.98 3.08
N LEU A 158 -15.93 -18.06 3.39
CA LEU A 158 -15.90 -17.37 4.68
C LEU A 158 -17.20 -16.62 4.97
N PRO A 159 -17.67 -16.58 6.23
CA PRO A 159 -18.91 -15.91 6.58
C PRO A 159 -18.81 -14.38 6.40
N PRO A 160 -19.94 -13.66 6.27
CA PRO A 160 -19.94 -12.20 6.14
C PRO A 160 -19.15 -11.47 7.24
N ALA A 161 -19.15 -11.99 8.47
CA ALA A 161 -18.38 -11.45 9.58
C ALA A 161 -16.86 -11.45 9.32
N ALA A 162 -16.34 -12.51 8.71
CA ALA A 162 -14.93 -12.60 8.33
C ALA A 162 -14.55 -11.55 7.28
N LEU A 163 -15.40 -11.40 6.25
CA LEU A 163 -15.19 -10.41 5.19
C LEU A 163 -15.27 -8.97 5.74
N PHE A 164 -16.18 -8.74 6.69
CA PHE A 164 -16.29 -7.46 7.38
C PHE A 164 -15.05 -7.15 8.21
N ILE A 165 -14.53 -8.13 8.96
CA ILE A 165 -13.26 -8.01 9.69
C ILE A 165 -12.13 -7.63 8.72
N ILE A 166 -11.91 -8.43 7.68
CA ILE A 166 -10.82 -8.21 6.72
C ILE A 166 -10.89 -6.79 6.13
N ARG A 167 -12.09 -6.34 5.77
CA ARG A 167 -12.29 -5.04 5.09
C ARG A 167 -12.17 -3.82 6.00
N TYR A 168 -12.40 -3.96 7.30
CA TYR A 168 -12.55 -2.82 8.21
C TYR A 168 -11.70 -2.91 9.48
N HIS A 169 -10.77 -3.86 9.58
CA HIS A 169 -9.92 -4.01 10.78
C HIS A 169 -8.94 -2.87 11.01
N SER A 170 -8.59 -2.12 9.97
CA SER A 170 -7.83 -0.86 10.10
C SER A 170 -8.73 0.36 10.30
N PHE A 171 -10.06 0.24 10.34
CA PHE A 171 -10.98 1.38 10.43
C PHE A 171 -11.15 1.87 11.89
N TYR A 172 -10.05 2.19 12.54
CA TYR A 172 -9.97 2.58 13.95
C TYR A 172 -10.91 3.72 14.37
N PRO A 173 -11.11 4.80 13.57
CA PRO A 173 -12.12 5.81 13.86
C PRO A 173 -13.50 5.21 14.15
N LEU A 174 -13.89 4.14 13.44
CA LEU A 174 -15.15 3.45 13.66
C LEU A 174 -15.12 2.55 14.90
N HIS A 175 -14.26 1.52 14.91
CA HIS A 175 -14.37 0.46 15.92
C HIS A 175 -13.77 0.81 17.28
N LYS A 176 -12.81 1.74 17.33
CA LYS A 176 -12.22 2.25 18.58
C LYS A 176 -12.87 3.54 19.07
N SER A 177 -13.04 4.52 18.19
CA SER A 177 -13.51 5.86 18.58
C SER A 177 -15.02 6.06 18.42
N GLY A 178 -15.70 5.18 17.67
CA GLY A 178 -17.14 5.24 17.47
C GLY A 178 -17.61 6.32 16.49
N ALA A 179 -16.69 6.91 15.71
CA ALA A 179 -17.00 7.82 14.62
C ALA A 179 -17.69 7.08 13.45
N TYR A 180 -18.27 7.82 12.51
CA TYR A 180 -18.88 7.31 11.28
C TYR A 180 -20.05 6.32 11.41
N LYS A 181 -20.56 6.08 12.62
CA LYS A 181 -21.73 5.21 12.84
C LYS A 181 -22.99 5.62 12.07
N HIS A 182 -23.12 6.89 11.71
CA HIS A 182 -24.24 7.38 10.89
C HIS A 182 -24.23 6.83 9.45
N LEU A 183 -23.14 6.22 8.99
CA LEU A 183 -23.08 5.58 7.68
C LEU A 183 -23.40 4.08 7.73
N MET A 184 -23.44 3.48 8.93
CA MET A 184 -23.66 2.05 9.12
C MET A 184 -25.12 1.67 8.88
N ASN A 185 -25.35 0.50 8.29
CA ASN A 185 -26.66 -0.17 8.29
C ASN A 185 -26.74 -1.23 9.41
N GLU A 186 -27.85 -1.97 9.49
CA GLU A 186 -28.06 -2.99 10.53
C GLU A 186 -27.03 -4.14 10.45
N ASP A 187 -26.68 -4.59 9.24
CA ASP A 187 -25.69 -5.64 9.02
C ASP A 187 -24.30 -5.22 9.50
N ASP A 188 -23.91 -3.97 9.27
CA ASP A 188 -22.64 -3.42 9.76
C ASP A 188 -22.59 -3.41 11.29
N VAL A 189 -23.72 -3.10 11.95
CA VAL A 189 -23.80 -3.05 13.41
C VAL A 189 -23.60 -4.43 14.03
N GLU A 190 -24.17 -5.48 13.41
CA GLU A 190 -23.98 -6.85 13.84
C GLU A 190 -22.53 -7.31 13.64
N ASN A 191 -21.95 -7.06 12.46
CA ASN A 191 -20.58 -7.48 12.16
C ASN A 191 -19.52 -6.68 12.95
N LEU A 192 -19.82 -5.44 13.36
CA LEU A 192 -18.94 -4.64 14.21
C LEU A 192 -18.65 -5.32 15.57
N LYS A 193 -19.54 -6.19 16.07
CA LYS A 193 -19.31 -6.97 17.29
C LYS A 193 -18.13 -7.93 17.11
N TRP A 194 -18.10 -8.64 15.99
CA TRP A 194 -17.02 -9.55 15.63
C TRP A 194 -15.71 -8.81 15.36
N LEU A 195 -15.77 -7.67 14.68
CA LEU A 195 -14.59 -6.82 14.47
C LEU A 195 -13.95 -6.36 15.79
N LYS A 196 -14.77 -5.98 16.78
CA LYS A 196 -14.25 -5.61 18.11
C LYS A 196 -13.64 -6.77 18.88
N ILE A 197 -14.10 -8.01 18.65
CA ILE A 197 -13.46 -9.21 19.20
C ILE A 197 -12.11 -9.39 18.52
N PHE A 198 -12.10 -9.43 17.20
CA PHE A 198 -10.90 -9.61 16.38
C PHE A 198 -9.79 -8.60 16.72
N ASN A 199 -10.12 -7.31 16.81
CA ASN A 199 -9.15 -6.24 17.06
C ASN A 199 -8.34 -6.44 18.35
N LYS A 200 -8.89 -7.13 19.37
CA LYS A 200 -8.14 -7.42 20.58
C LYS A 200 -6.94 -8.33 20.30
N TYR A 201 -7.12 -9.29 19.39
CA TYR A 201 -6.10 -10.25 19.04
C TYR A 201 -5.08 -9.65 18.09
N ASP A 202 -5.53 -8.94 17.05
CA ASP A 202 -4.65 -8.21 16.14
C ASP A 202 -3.71 -7.25 16.92
N LEU A 203 -4.26 -6.46 17.85
CA LEU A 203 -3.45 -5.50 18.59
C LEU A 203 -2.60 -6.13 19.72
N TYR A 204 -3.16 -7.04 20.51
CA TYR A 204 -2.56 -7.48 21.79
C TYR A 204 -1.95 -8.88 21.77
N SER A 205 -2.02 -9.62 20.65
CA SER A 205 -1.33 -10.91 20.53
C SER A 205 0.15 -10.78 20.15
N LYS A 206 0.58 -9.58 19.72
CA LYS A 206 1.96 -9.25 19.35
C LYS A 206 2.91 -9.60 20.49
N SER A 207 3.85 -10.50 20.21
CA SER A 207 4.72 -11.09 21.22
C SER A 207 6.13 -11.29 20.68
N LYS A 208 7.13 -11.23 21.57
CA LYS A 208 8.51 -11.66 21.27
C LYS A 208 8.66 -13.17 21.26
N VAL A 209 7.67 -13.91 21.75
CA VAL A 209 7.65 -15.37 21.71
C VAL A 209 7.12 -15.79 20.34
N ARG A 210 7.99 -16.40 19.54
CA ARG A 210 7.66 -16.87 18.18
C ARG A 210 6.78 -18.11 18.20
N ILE A 211 5.93 -18.23 17.19
CA ILE A 211 5.12 -19.42 16.96
C ILE A 211 5.98 -20.45 16.22
N ASP A 212 5.88 -21.72 16.64
CA ASP A 212 6.48 -22.82 15.90
C ASP A 212 5.66 -23.07 14.61
N VAL A 213 6.11 -22.43 13.53
CA VAL A 213 5.44 -22.44 12.22
C VAL A 213 5.18 -23.86 11.73
N GLU A 214 6.18 -24.75 11.81
CA GLU A 214 6.06 -26.13 11.31
C GLU A 214 5.04 -26.94 12.11
N LYS A 215 4.90 -26.65 13.41
CA LYS A 215 3.89 -27.31 14.25
C LYS A 215 2.47 -26.89 13.92
N VAL A 216 2.24 -25.61 13.60
CA VAL A 216 0.88 -25.07 13.37
C VAL A 216 0.45 -25.10 11.91
N LYS A 217 1.41 -25.07 10.96
CA LYS A 217 1.16 -25.09 9.51
C LYS A 217 0.17 -26.18 9.07
N PRO A 218 0.27 -27.46 9.51
CA PRO A 218 -0.69 -28.48 9.10
C PRO A 218 -2.14 -28.12 9.44
N TYR A 219 -2.39 -27.51 10.60
CA TYR A 219 -3.72 -27.09 11.01
C TYR A 219 -4.27 -26.01 10.06
N TYR A 220 -3.50 -24.95 9.82
CA TYR A 220 -3.94 -23.84 8.97
C TYR A 220 -4.11 -24.24 7.50
N LEU A 221 -3.29 -25.16 6.99
CA LEU A 221 -3.50 -25.73 5.65
C LEU A 221 -4.86 -26.42 5.54
N THR A 222 -5.33 -27.14 6.56
CA THR A 222 -6.68 -27.72 6.53
C THR A 222 -7.78 -26.66 6.48
N LEU A 223 -7.60 -25.50 7.13
CA LEU A 223 -8.57 -24.41 7.08
C LEU A 223 -8.56 -23.72 5.71
N ILE A 224 -7.37 -23.51 5.14
CA ILE A 224 -7.18 -22.96 3.81
C ILE A 224 -7.91 -23.83 2.77
N GLU A 225 -7.74 -25.15 2.83
CA GLU A 225 -8.40 -26.11 1.94
C GLU A 225 -9.94 -26.05 2.02
N LYS A 226 -10.51 -25.76 3.21
CA LYS A 226 -11.97 -25.61 3.39
C LYS A 226 -12.54 -24.39 2.68
N VAL A 227 -11.79 -23.29 2.60
CA VAL A 227 -12.31 -22.00 2.10
C VAL A 227 -11.86 -21.61 0.70
N SER A 228 -10.81 -22.26 0.18
CA SER A 228 -10.27 -21.93 -1.13
C SER A 228 -9.60 -23.13 -1.79
N THR A 229 -9.89 -23.34 -3.08
CA THR A 229 -9.11 -24.25 -3.93
C THR A 229 -7.89 -23.58 -4.57
N THR A 230 -7.76 -22.25 -4.53
CA THR A 230 -6.54 -21.48 -4.90
C THR A 230 -6.82 -20.00 -4.57
N LEU A 231 -5.91 -19.27 -3.91
CA LEU A 231 -6.10 -17.83 -3.70
C LEU A 231 -5.85 -16.99 -4.96
N VAL A 232 -5.54 -17.65 -6.08
CA VAL A 232 -5.52 -17.08 -7.43
C VAL A 232 -5.79 -18.19 -8.46
N ARG A 233 -6.81 -18.03 -9.31
CA ARG A 233 -7.04 -18.80 -10.55
C ARG A 233 -7.87 -17.91 -11.48
N LYS A 234 -7.75 -17.86 -12.81
CA LYS A 234 -7.10 -18.67 -13.85
C LYS A 234 -6.87 -17.71 -15.03
N LEU A 235 -5.65 -17.63 -15.59
CA LEU A 235 -5.47 -16.95 -16.88
C LEU A 235 -6.36 -17.63 -17.92
N GLY A 236 -7.38 -16.89 -18.37
CA GLY A 236 -8.10 -17.19 -19.60
C GLY A 236 -7.09 -17.23 -20.74
N SER A 237 -6.99 -18.37 -21.40
CA SER A 237 -6.13 -18.64 -22.55
C SER A 237 -6.24 -17.57 -23.64
N THR A 238 -5.14 -16.91 -23.98
CA THR A 238 -4.71 -16.63 -25.37
C THR A 238 -3.21 -16.35 -25.35
N VAL A 239 -2.41 -17.37 -25.68
CA VAL A 239 -0.98 -17.19 -25.97
C VAL A 239 -0.87 -16.49 -27.32
N GLN A 240 -0.58 -15.18 -27.33
CA GLN A 240 0.12 -14.56 -28.46
C GLN A 240 1.59 -14.44 -28.09
N ARG A 241 2.41 -15.30 -28.71
CA ARG A 241 3.87 -15.17 -28.73
C ARG A 241 4.23 -13.81 -29.32
N PHE A 242 4.86 -12.95 -28.53
CA PHE A 242 5.64 -11.83 -29.03
C PHE A 242 7.11 -12.18 -28.91
N GLU A 243 7.80 -12.28 -30.06
CA GLU A 243 9.24 -12.36 -30.14
C GLU A 243 9.87 -11.01 -29.79
N TRP A 244 10.85 -11.01 -28.87
CA TRP A 244 11.61 -9.83 -28.47
C TRP A 244 12.82 -9.61 -29.38
N SER A 245 12.92 -8.46 -30.04
CA SER A 245 14.13 -8.05 -30.77
C SER A 245 15.11 -7.32 -29.84
N HIS A 246 16.37 -7.78 -29.84
CA HIS A 246 17.43 -7.45 -28.88
C HIS A 246 18.20 -6.14 -29.15
N ALA A 247 17.57 -5.08 -29.68
CA ALA A 247 18.35 -3.96 -30.23
C ALA A 247 18.66 -2.78 -29.29
N ASN A 248 17.96 -2.57 -28.16
CA ASN A 248 18.08 -1.31 -27.39
C ASN A 248 18.47 -1.42 -25.90
N ALA A 249 18.65 -2.63 -25.35
CA ALA A 249 18.95 -2.79 -23.93
C ALA A 249 20.36 -2.32 -23.50
N GLY A 250 21.30 -2.21 -24.46
CA GLY A 250 22.70 -1.86 -24.16
C GLY A 250 22.95 -0.38 -23.86
N LEU A 251 22.18 0.54 -24.44
CA LEU A 251 22.39 1.99 -24.29
C LEU A 251 21.79 2.53 -22.98
N GLU A 252 20.65 1.99 -22.53
CA GLU A 252 19.98 2.44 -21.31
C GLU A 252 20.78 2.09 -20.04
N ILE A 253 21.41 0.91 -20.00
CA ILE A 253 22.18 0.47 -18.83
C ILE A 253 23.47 1.31 -18.64
N VAL A 254 24.09 1.74 -19.73
CA VAL A 254 25.33 2.54 -19.68
C VAL A 254 25.04 3.96 -19.20
N VAL A 255 23.94 4.58 -19.67
CA VAL A 255 23.54 5.94 -19.27
C VAL A 255 23.14 5.99 -17.79
N ILE A 256 22.43 4.98 -17.30
CA ILE A 256 22.02 4.89 -15.89
C ILE A 256 23.23 4.73 -14.97
N ARG A 257 24.23 3.92 -15.36
CA ARG A 257 25.47 3.73 -14.57
C ARG A 257 26.30 5.00 -14.49
N GLU A 258 26.46 5.73 -15.59
CA GLU A 258 27.24 6.97 -15.64
C GLU A 258 26.56 8.10 -14.82
N LEU A 259 25.24 8.20 -14.89
CA LEU A 259 24.47 9.16 -14.07
C LEU A 259 24.58 8.87 -12.58
N HIS A 260 24.54 7.59 -12.19
CA HIS A 260 24.70 7.19 -10.79
C HIS A 260 26.11 7.47 -10.26
N GLN A 261 27.13 7.23 -11.07
CA GLN A 261 28.53 7.46 -10.69
C GLN A 261 28.84 8.96 -10.54
N ARG A 262 28.30 9.81 -11.41
CA ARG A 262 28.52 11.27 -11.33
C ARG A 262 27.71 11.94 -10.24
N ALA A 263 26.49 11.47 -9.96
CA ALA A 263 25.75 11.90 -8.77
C ALA A 263 26.54 11.61 -7.49
N SER A 264 27.16 10.43 -7.40
CA SER A 264 28.00 10.04 -6.26
C SER A 264 29.23 10.96 -6.09
N GLN A 265 29.87 11.36 -7.18
CA GLN A 265 31.01 12.29 -7.16
C GLN A 265 30.61 13.72 -6.76
N PHE A 266 29.45 14.20 -7.23
CA PHE A 266 28.91 15.51 -6.85
C PHE A 266 28.66 15.60 -5.34
N PHE A 267 28.04 14.56 -4.74
CA PHE A 267 27.80 14.53 -3.30
C PHE A 267 29.08 14.38 -2.48
N PHE A 268 30.09 13.67 -3.00
CA PHE A 268 31.41 13.58 -2.37
C PHE A 268 32.12 14.94 -2.37
N ALA A 269 32.14 15.65 -3.49
CA ALA A 269 32.73 16.99 -3.61
C ALA A 269 32.04 18.00 -2.67
N LYS A 270 30.71 17.97 -2.59
CA LYS A 270 29.93 18.83 -1.69
C LYS A 270 30.17 18.53 -0.21
N ARG A 271 30.42 17.25 0.14
CA ARG A 271 30.72 16.81 1.52
C ARG A 271 32.10 17.29 2.00
N ILE A 272 33.06 17.47 1.09
CA ILE A 272 34.43 17.93 1.41
C ILE A 272 34.65 19.42 1.12
N GLY A 273 33.59 20.16 0.73
CA GLY A 273 33.67 21.59 0.44
C GLY A 273 34.43 21.95 -0.84
N ALA A 274 34.57 21.00 -1.77
CA ALA A 274 35.24 21.25 -3.05
C ALA A 274 34.25 21.81 -4.10
N PRO A 275 34.66 22.80 -4.92
CA PRO A 275 33.84 23.29 -6.03
C PRO A 275 33.66 22.19 -7.09
N TYR A 276 32.43 22.04 -7.60
CA TYR A 276 32.08 21.07 -8.64
C TYR A 276 31.40 21.79 -9.81
N ASP A 277 32.02 21.76 -10.99
CA ASP A 277 31.54 22.50 -12.17
C ASP A 277 30.61 21.63 -13.05
N MET A 278 29.34 22.00 -13.08
CA MET A 278 28.30 21.33 -13.87
C MET A 278 28.42 21.59 -15.38
N TYR A 279 29.12 22.64 -15.81
CA TYR A 279 29.29 22.96 -17.23
C TYR A 279 30.23 21.98 -17.95
N GLU A 280 31.25 21.46 -17.26
CA GLU A 280 32.19 20.47 -17.81
C GLU A 280 31.51 19.12 -18.09
N VAL A 281 30.50 18.76 -17.28
CA VAL A 281 29.72 17.51 -17.43
C VAL A 281 28.85 17.56 -18.69
N ARG A 282 28.20 18.69 -18.94
CA ARG A 282 27.38 18.91 -20.14
C ARG A 282 28.22 18.84 -21.42
N HIS A 283 29.37 19.50 -21.42
CA HIS A 283 30.25 19.55 -22.58
C HIS A 283 30.85 18.16 -22.95
N LYS A 284 31.13 17.31 -21.94
CA LYS A 284 31.60 15.92 -22.13
C LYS A 284 30.50 14.97 -22.62
N LEU A 285 29.23 15.23 -22.26
CA LEU A 285 28.09 14.46 -22.79
C LEU A 285 27.81 14.84 -24.25
N GLU A 286 27.92 16.13 -24.60
CA GLU A 286 27.75 16.60 -25.97
C GLU A 286 28.89 16.13 -26.91
N SER A 287 30.12 15.99 -26.40
CA SER A 287 31.26 15.47 -27.18
C SER A 287 31.23 13.95 -27.40
N ASN A 288 30.71 13.18 -26.44
CA ASN A 288 30.70 11.71 -26.50
C ASN A 288 29.54 11.14 -27.33
N TYR A 289 28.46 11.90 -27.52
CA TYR A 289 27.23 11.42 -28.17
C TYR A 289 26.83 12.18 -29.44
N GLY A 290 27.69 13.07 -29.95
CA GLY A 290 27.64 13.62 -31.31
C GLY A 290 26.33 14.27 -31.71
N GLY A 291 26.20 15.58 -31.50
CA GLY A 291 25.45 16.52 -32.36
C GLY A 291 23.95 16.32 -32.62
N ASN A 292 23.27 15.32 -32.05
CA ASN A 292 21.87 15.02 -32.36
C ASN A 292 20.88 15.24 -31.21
N PHE A 293 21.26 15.97 -30.16
CA PHE A 293 20.34 16.32 -29.08
C PHE A 293 19.18 17.21 -29.56
N SER A 294 19.41 18.10 -30.53
CA SER A 294 18.39 19.02 -31.07
C SER A 294 17.38 18.35 -32.02
N ARG A 295 17.70 17.18 -32.59
CA ARG A 295 16.78 16.43 -33.47
C ARG A 295 15.82 15.52 -32.71
N ILE A 296 16.13 15.19 -31.46
CA ILE A 296 15.27 14.42 -30.57
C ILE A 296 14.14 15.31 -30.03
N GLU A 297 14.39 16.60 -29.80
CA GLU A 297 13.33 17.52 -29.34
C GLU A 297 12.18 17.66 -30.34
N HIS A 298 12.45 17.77 -31.65
CA HIS A 298 11.39 18.08 -32.62
C HIS A 298 10.55 16.90 -33.12
N ARG A 299 10.99 15.64 -32.99
CA ARG A 299 10.18 14.46 -33.33
C ARG A 299 9.43 13.84 -32.16
N THR A 300 9.76 14.20 -30.92
CA THR A 300 9.20 13.55 -29.73
C THR A 300 8.02 14.33 -29.14
N ILE A 301 7.74 15.54 -29.64
CA ILE A 301 6.69 16.41 -29.12
C ILE A 301 5.27 16.04 -29.61
N GLN A 302 5.11 15.16 -30.60
CA GLN A 302 3.78 14.83 -31.11
C GLN A 302 3.21 13.45 -30.79
N ASN A 303 3.95 12.48 -30.23
CA ASN A 303 3.37 11.20 -29.79
C ASN A 303 4.38 10.39 -28.94
N SER A 304 4.49 10.61 -27.61
CA SER A 304 5.22 9.71 -26.68
C SER A 304 5.14 10.20 -25.20
N PRO A 305 5.13 9.31 -24.18
CA PRO A 305 4.83 9.61 -22.76
C PRO A 305 5.98 10.30 -21.98
N PHE A 306 6.59 11.34 -22.55
CA PHE A 306 7.73 12.04 -21.97
C PHE A 306 7.39 13.10 -20.91
N CYS A 307 6.15 13.11 -20.37
CA CYS A 307 5.83 13.86 -19.15
C CYS A 307 6.39 13.21 -17.86
N PHE A 308 7.06 12.05 -17.96
CA PHE A 308 7.50 11.28 -16.79
C PHE A 308 8.78 11.82 -16.11
N PHE A 309 9.62 12.58 -16.82
CA PHE A 309 10.94 12.97 -16.30
C PHE A 309 10.94 14.20 -15.38
N ALA A 310 9.88 15.02 -15.36
CA ALA A 310 9.76 16.12 -14.41
C ALA A 310 9.41 15.65 -12.98
N ASN A 311 9.02 14.38 -12.80
CA ASN A 311 8.64 13.81 -11.50
C ASN A 311 9.79 13.08 -10.79
N LEU A 312 10.84 12.65 -11.49
CA LEU A 312 11.97 11.94 -10.89
C LEU A 312 12.83 12.84 -9.98
N THR A 313 12.94 14.13 -10.26
CA THR A 313 13.62 15.10 -9.39
C THR A 313 12.89 15.31 -8.06
N THR A 314 11.57 15.13 -8.04
CA THR A 314 10.76 15.22 -6.82
C THR A 314 10.88 13.94 -5.99
N TYR A 315 10.97 12.78 -6.64
CA TYR A 315 11.16 11.48 -5.99
C TYR A 315 12.56 11.35 -5.37
N ALA A 316 13.60 11.86 -6.05
CA ALA A 316 14.96 11.92 -5.51
C ALA A 316 15.05 12.86 -4.29
N HIS A 317 14.34 14.00 -4.29
CA HIS A 317 14.28 14.87 -3.10
C HIS A 317 13.55 14.23 -1.91
N LEU A 318 12.49 13.44 -2.15
CA LEU A 318 11.78 12.72 -1.09
C LEU A 318 12.62 11.59 -0.48
N GLN A 319 13.35 10.84 -1.31
CA GLN A 319 14.32 9.83 -0.86
C GLN A 319 15.49 10.44 -0.09
N VAL A 320 15.93 11.65 -0.47
CA VAL A 320 16.96 12.40 0.28
C VAL A 320 16.43 12.93 1.61
N ILE A 321 15.18 13.39 1.69
CA ILE A 321 14.55 13.77 2.97
C ILE A 321 14.39 12.54 3.88
N TYR A 322 13.99 11.40 3.32
CA TYR A 322 13.84 10.12 4.05
C TYR A 322 15.19 9.60 4.59
N ARG A 323 16.25 9.65 3.77
CA ARG A 323 17.62 9.31 4.20
C ARG A 323 18.22 10.33 5.16
N SER A 324 17.82 11.59 5.06
CA SER A 324 18.26 12.64 6.00
C SER A 324 17.59 12.46 7.37
N ALA A 325 16.34 11.99 7.43
CA ALA A 325 15.65 11.67 8.69
C ALA A 325 16.29 10.47 9.42
N THR A 326 16.80 9.48 8.68
CA THR A 326 17.58 8.35 9.24
C THR A 326 18.99 8.75 9.68
N LEU A 327 19.56 9.84 9.14
CA LEU A 327 20.86 10.39 9.51
C LEU A 327 20.78 11.47 10.62
N MET A 328 19.58 11.89 11.03
CA MET A 328 19.35 12.99 11.99
C MET A 328 18.94 12.52 13.40
N ASP A 329 18.97 11.21 13.70
CA ASP A 329 18.69 10.69 15.05
C ASP A 329 17.32 11.15 15.61
N LEU A 330 16.32 11.25 14.74
CA LEU A 330 14.95 11.62 15.12
C LEU A 330 14.30 10.47 15.90
N LYS A 331 13.55 10.81 16.97
CA LYS A 331 12.89 9.82 17.84
C LYS A 331 11.80 9.07 17.04
N ARG A 332 11.50 7.82 17.43
CA ARG A 332 10.50 6.93 16.77
C ARG A 332 9.17 7.65 16.48
N ASP A 333 8.70 8.49 17.39
CA ASP A 333 7.47 9.30 17.24
C ASP A 333 7.50 10.31 16.07
N ASP A 334 8.68 10.83 15.73
CA ASP A 334 8.89 11.76 14.62
C ASP A 334 8.86 11.05 13.26
N GLN A 335 9.27 9.77 13.21
CA GLN A 335 9.20 8.94 12.01
C GLN A 335 7.76 8.55 11.67
N THR A 336 6.97 8.13 12.66
CA THR A 336 5.53 7.87 12.51
C THR A 336 4.77 9.13 12.09
N SER A 337 5.13 10.29 12.65
CA SER A 337 4.55 11.59 12.27
C SER A 337 4.88 12.00 10.84
N ALA A 338 6.11 11.76 10.37
CA ALA A 338 6.52 11.99 8.98
C ALA A 338 5.82 11.04 8.00
N PHE A 339 5.65 9.78 8.40
CA PHE A 339 4.92 8.77 7.63
C PHE A 339 3.44 9.13 7.46
N ALA A 340 2.77 9.52 8.55
CA ALA A 340 1.38 9.98 8.53
C ALA A 340 1.19 11.26 7.69
N TYR A 341 2.13 12.20 7.79
CA TYR A 341 2.15 13.39 6.94
C TYR A 341 2.23 13.00 5.45
N ILE A 342 3.12 12.07 5.09
CA ILE A 342 3.25 11.58 3.72
C ILE A 342 1.97 10.84 3.27
N GLN A 343 1.35 10.02 4.14
CA GLN A 343 0.09 9.35 3.83
C GLN A 343 -1.00 10.34 3.43
N ILE A 344 -1.16 11.40 4.23
CA ILE A 344 -2.24 12.37 4.04
C ILE A 344 -1.95 13.30 2.85
N MET A 345 -0.68 13.68 2.65
CA MET A 345 -0.25 14.57 1.56
C MET A 345 -0.28 13.92 0.17
N LEU A 346 0.10 12.63 0.05
CA LEU A 346 0.21 11.97 -1.25
C LEU A 346 -1.13 11.36 -1.73
N ARG A 347 -2.01 10.97 -0.81
CA ARG A 347 -3.43 10.69 -1.12
C ARG A 347 -4.13 11.92 -1.74
N ALA A 348 -3.59 13.12 -1.56
CA ALA A 348 -4.13 14.40 -2.07
C ALA A 348 -3.55 14.90 -3.42
N ARG A 349 -2.43 14.36 -3.94
CA ARG A 349 -1.75 14.94 -5.13
C ARG A 349 -1.56 13.95 -6.27
N LEU A 350 -2.59 13.68 -7.06
CA LEU A 350 -2.48 13.37 -8.51
C LEU A 350 -3.80 13.72 -9.21
N HIS A 351 -4.01 15.02 -9.45
CA HIS A 351 -4.92 15.50 -10.49
C HIS A 351 -4.13 15.55 -11.82
N PRO A 352 -4.61 14.95 -12.92
CA PRO A 352 -4.17 15.38 -14.24
C PRO A 352 -4.69 16.81 -14.44
N LYS A 353 -3.81 17.73 -14.87
CA LYS A 353 -4.25 18.98 -15.48
C LYS A 353 -5.08 18.61 -16.70
N THR A 354 -6.40 18.75 -16.62
CA THR A 354 -7.24 18.90 -17.80
C THR A 354 -6.89 20.24 -18.43
N THR A 355 -6.13 20.23 -19.51
CA THR A 355 -6.06 21.38 -20.42
C THR A 355 -7.27 21.37 -21.32
N ALA A 356 -7.82 22.56 -21.52
CA ALA A 356 -8.91 22.90 -22.43
C ALA A 356 -8.56 22.65 -23.91
#